data_AF-V9IM34-F1
#
_entry.id   AF-V9IM34-F1
#
_cell.length_a   1.000
_cell.length_b   1.000
_cell.length_c   1.000
_cell.angle_alpha   90.00
_cell.angle_beta   90.00
_cell.angle_gamma   90.00
#
_symmetry.space_group_name_H-M   'P 1'
#
loop_
_entity.id
_entity.type
_entity.pdbx_description
1 polymer ?
#
loop_
_entity_poly.entity_id
_entity_poly.type
_entity_poly.pdbx_seq_one_letter_code
_entity_poly.pdbx_strand_id
1 'polypeptide(L)'
;MAVDLDPNDPEVRLSQFLYVGKEYPDYQPGNWFVHNYFLAKNVPSIEELAENTEKQLLPIQIIIKAFENNLVPNPETLVFALAVCCRQMKSESLRHAAYAILNKICVLPQHFILFIKILLLK
;
A
#
# COMPACT_ATOMS: atom_id res chain seq x y z
N MET A 1 -13.89 -20.31 -10.85
CA MET A 1 -12.56 -20.95 -10.89
C MET A 1 -11.60 -19.95 -10.28
N ALA A 2 -10.94 -20.29 -9.18
CA ALA A 2 -9.85 -19.47 -8.68
C ALA A 2 -8.77 -19.53 -9.77
N VAL A 3 -8.49 -18.39 -10.38
CA VAL A 3 -7.33 -18.25 -11.25
C VAL A 3 -6.12 -18.53 -10.35
N ASP A 4 -5.24 -19.44 -10.75
CA ASP A 4 -3.96 -19.64 -10.06
C ASP A 4 -3.17 -18.34 -10.19
N LEU A 5 -3.37 -17.45 -9.22
CA LEU A 5 -2.68 -16.18 -9.11
C LEU A 5 -1.23 -16.51 -8.74
N ASP A 6 -0.28 -16.11 -9.59
CA ASP A 6 1.14 -16.25 -9.28
C ASP A 6 1.43 -15.49 -7.97
N PRO A 7 1.86 -16.17 -6.89
CA PRO A 7 2.13 -15.52 -5.62
C PRO A 7 3.29 -14.51 -5.70
N ASN A 8 4.10 -14.56 -6.76
CA ASN A 8 5.16 -13.57 -6.99
C ASN A 8 4.66 -12.31 -7.73
N ASP A 9 3.45 -12.33 -8.29
CA ASP A 9 2.87 -11.17 -8.95
C ASP A 9 2.81 -10.00 -7.96
N PRO A 10 3.39 -8.83 -8.31
CA PRO A 10 3.40 -7.67 -7.42
C PRO A 10 1.99 -7.21 -7.02
N GLU A 11 0.96 -7.46 -7.83
CA GLU A 11 -0.43 -7.13 -7.48
C GLU A 11 -0.95 -8.00 -6.33
N VAL A 12 -0.59 -9.29 -6.36
CA VAL A 12 -0.94 -10.27 -5.32
C VAL A 12 -0.19 -9.94 -4.04
N ARG A 13 1.11 -9.63 -4.14
CA ARG A 13 1.94 -9.22 -3.00
C ARG A 13 1.46 -7.93 -2.35
N LEU A 14 1.11 -6.92 -3.13
CA LEU A 14 0.54 -5.68 -2.59
C LEU A 14 -0.77 -5.96 -1.87
N SER A 15 -1.64 -6.79 -2.45
CA SER A 15 -2.89 -7.19 -1.81
C SER A 15 -2.63 -7.91 -0.49
N GLN A 16 -1.68 -8.85 -0.45
CA GLN A 16 -1.26 -9.52 0.78
C GLN A 16 -0.76 -8.53 1.83
N PHE A 17 0.05 -7.54 1.44
CA PHE A 17 0.50 -6.50 2.35
C PHE A 17 -0.68 -5.73 2.98
N LEU A 18 -1.68 -5.37 2.18
CA LEU A 18 -2.84 -4.64 2.69
C LEU A 18 -3.62 -5.46 3.73
N TYR A 19 -3.80 -6.77 3.53
CA TYR A 19 -4.60 -7.62 4.43
C TYR A 19 -3.81 -8.22 5.60
N VAL A 20 -2.53 -8.53 5.39
CA VAL A 20 -1.70 -9.31 6.32
C VAL A 20 -0.56 -8.48 6.92
N GLY A 21 -0.26 -7.32 6.35
CA GLY A 21 0.87 -6.47 6.74
C GLY A 21 2.21 -6.89 6.12
N LYS A 22 2.24 -7.94 5.31
CA LYS A 22 3.42 -8.49 4.62
C LYS A 22 3.07 -8.89 3.19
N GLU A 23 4.04 -8.83 2.27
CA GLU A 23 3.90 -9.30 0.88
C GLU A 23 3.93 -10.85 0.73
N TYR A 24 3.57 -11.58 1.77
CA TYR A 24 3.48 -13.03 1.78
C TYR A 24 2.42 -13.48 2.79
N PRO A 25 1.80 -14.66 2.60
CA PRO A 25 0.62 -15.08 3.36
C PRO A 25 0.95 -15.64 4.75
N ASP A 26 1.73 -14.91 5.54
CA ASP A 26 2.12 -15.26 6.91
C ASP A 26 1.66 -14.18 7.88
N TYR A 27 0.48 -14.40 8.47
CA TYR A 27 -0.07 -13.48 9.46
C TYR A 27 0.57 -13.68 10.82
N GLN A 28 1.19 -12.63 11.34
CA GLN A 28 1.72 -12.60 12.70
C GLN A 28 0.94 -11.58 13.54
N PRO A 29 0.28 -12.01 14.63
CA PRO A 29 -0.45 -11.12 15.51
C PRO A 29 0.49 -10.23 16.31
N GLY A 30 0.05 -9.02 16.66
CA GLY A 30 0.82 -8.07 17.45
C GLY A 30 0.78 -6.66 16.86
N ASN A 31 1.67 -5.79 17.35
CA ASN A 31 1.79 -4.42 16.86
C ASN A 31 2.69 -4.38 15.62
N TRP A 32 2.13 -4.00 14.47
CA TRP A 32 2.83 -4.01 13.18
C TRP A 32 3.97 -2.99 13.09
N PHE A 33 3.96 -1.93 13.90
CA PHE A 33 5.10 -1.02 14.03
C PHE A 33 6.29 -1.69 14.73
N VAL A 34 6.05 -2.56 15.72
CA VAL A 34 7.11 -3.29 16.42
C VAL A 34 7.77 -4.31 15.51
N HIS A 35 7.00 -4.92 14.61
CA HIS A 35 7.49 -5.85 13.61
C HIS A 35 8.11 -5.20 12.37
N ASN A 36 8.22 -3.87 12.35
CA ASN A 36 8.81 -3.11 11.24
C ASN A 36 8.12 -3.33 9.88
N TYR A 37 6.82 -3.59 9.85
CA TYR A 37 6.09 -3.80 8.58
C TYR A 37 6.04 -2.52 7.73
N PHE A 38 6.00 -1.37 8.38
CA PHE A 38 5.95 -0.05 7.76
C PHE A 38 7.33 0.49 7.38
N LEU A 39 8.12 -0.32 6.67
CA LEU A 39 9.38 0.09 6.04
C LEU A 39 9.25 -0.07 4.52
N ALA A 40 9.61 0.95 3.74
CA ALA A 40 9.40 0.93 2.29
C ALA A 40 10.08 -0.27 1.60
N LYS A 41 11.27 -0.66 2.10
CA LYS A 41 12.01 -1.86 1.65
C LYS A 41 11.24 -3.19 1.83
N ASN A 42 10.22 -3.23 2.67
CA ASN A 42 9.40 -4.41 2.93
C ASN A 42 8.16 -4.47 2.03
N VAL A 43 7.93 -3.44 1.20
CA VAL A 43 6.85 -3.39 0.21
C VAL A 43 7.40 -3.05 -1.18
N PRO A 44 8.31 -3.86 -1.75
CA PRO A 44 8.91 -3.61 -3.06
C PRO A 44 7.89 -3.63 -4.21
N SER A 45 6.74 -4.30 -4.05
CA SER A 45 5.73 -4.42 -5.12
C SER A 45 5.23 -3.07 -5.64
N ILE A 46 5.17 -2.03 -4.79
CA ILE A 46 4.75 -0.68 -5.21
C ILE A 46 5.77 -0.08 -6.17
N GLU A 47 7.07 -0.28 -5.91
CA GLU A 47 8.14 0.23 -6.76
C GLU A 47 8.19 -0.53 -8.09
N GLU A 48 8.04 -1.85 -8.06
CA GLU A 48 7.97 -2.70 -9.26
C GLU A 48 6.77 -2.33 -10.16
N LEU A 49 5.60 -2.09 -9.55
CA LEU A 49 4.41 -1.65 -10.29
C LEU A 49 4.58 -0.23 -10.86
N ALA A 50 5.27 0.65 -10.14
CA ALA A 50 5.54 2.01 -10.59
C ALA A 50 6.53 2.09 -11.77
N GLU A 51 7.47 1.13 -11.87
CA GLU A 51 8.39 1.01 -13.01
C GLU A 51 7.69 0.61 -14.31
N ASN A 52 6.63 -0.19 -14.20
CA ASN A 52 5.90 -0.66 -15.36
C ASN A 52 4.90 0.42 -15.83
N THR A 53 5.14 1.00 -17.00
CA THR A 53 4.33 2.10 -17.56
C THR A 53 2.85 1.73 -17.75
N GLU A 54 2.54 0.47 -18.03
CA GLU A 54 1.17 -0.01 -18.21
C GLU A 54 0.45 -0.23 -16.87
N LYS A 55 1.22 -0.60 -15.82
CA LYS A 55 0.70 -0.99 -14.51
C LYS A 55 0.88 0.06 -13.41
N GLN A 56 1.49 1.20 -13.72
CA GLN A 56 1.84 2.26 -12.76
C GLN A 56 0.67 2.78 -11.90
N LEU A 57 -0.59 2.67 -12.34
CA LEU A 57 -1.77 3.09 -11.57
C LEU A 57 -2.45 1.96 -10.78
N LEU A 58 -2.04 0.71 -10.99
CA LEU A 58 -2.62 -0.44 -10.28
C LEU A 58 -2.47 -0.36 -8.76
N PRO A 59 -1.36 0.13 -8.16
CA PRO A 59 -1.26 0.25 -6.71
C PRO A 59 -2.41 1.05 -6.11
N ILE A 60 -2.79 2.15 -6.76
CA ILE A 60 -3.91 2.99 -6.35
C ILE A 60 -5.24 2.25 -6.47
N GLN A 61 -5.46 1.55 -7.58
CA GLN A 61 -6.69 0.78 -7.77
C GLN A 61 -6.85 -0.31 -6.72
N ILE A 62 -5.76 -1.01 -6.38
CA ILE A 62 -5.74 -2.05 -5.34
C ILE A 62 -6.05 -1.44 -3.97
N ILE A 63 -5.42 -0.32 -3.61
CA ILE A 63 -5.67 0.38 -2.34
C ILE A 63 -7.13 0.84 -2.24
N ILE A 64 -7.68 1.47 -3.29
CA ILE A 64 -9.09 1.92 -3.31
C ILE A 64 -10.02 0.73 -3.16
N LYS A 65 -9.79 -0.34 -3.91
CA LYS A 65 -10.62 -1.55 -3.85
C LYS A 65 -10.58 -2.19 -2.46
N ALA A 66 -9.41 -2.27 -1.84
CA ALA A 66 -9.25 -2.79 -0.49
C ALA A 66 -9.96 -1.92 0.56
N PHE A 67 -9.88 -0.59 0.41
CA PHE A 67 -10.60 0.37 1.25
C PHE A 67 -12.13 0.22 1.11
N GLU A 68 -12.65 0.18 -0.12
CA GLU A 68 -14.09 0.06 -0.40
C GLU A 68 -14.69 -1.27 0.09
N ASN A 69 -13.91 -2.35 0.00
CA ASN A 69 -14.34 -3.65 0.48
C ASN A 69 -14.45 -3.72 2.01
N ASN A 70 -13.86 -2.77 2.75
CA ASN A 70 -13.82 -2.77 4.22
C ASN A 70 -13.28 -4.08 4.85
N LEU A 71 -12.43 -4.79 4.11
CA LEU A 71 -11.84 -6.08 4.54
C LEU A 71 -10.43 -5.92 5.12
N VAL A 72 -9.90 -4.70 5.15
CA VAL A 72 -8.56 -4.43 5.68
C VAL A 72 -8.61 -4.35 7.21
N PRO A 73 -7.95 -5.27 7.94
CA PRO A 73 -8.04 -5.32 9.40
C PRO A 73 -7.30 -4.17 10.09
N ASN A 74 -6.27 -3.61 9.44
CA ASN A 74 -5.54 -2.46 9.96
C ASN A 74 -5.47 -1.35 8.92
N PRO A 75 -6.19 -0.22 9.10
CA PRO A 75 -6.19 0.88 8.14
C PRO A 75 -4.81 1.55 7.95
N GLU A 76 -3.87 1.32 8.88
CA GLU A 76 -2.51 1.85 8.80
C GLU A 76 -1.74 1.31 7.59
N THR A 77 -2.04 0.10 7.09
CA THR A 77 -1.42 -0.42 5.85
C THR A 77 -1.87 0.34 4.62
N LEU A 78 -3.14 0.74 4.55
CA LEU A 78 -3.65 1.57 3.45
C LEU A 78 -2.95 2.93 3.45
N VAL A 79 -2.83 3.56 4.62
CA VAL A 79 -2.15 4.84 4.79
C VAL A 79 -0.67 4.73 4.44
N PHE A 80 -0.01 3.67 4.86
CA PHE A 80 1.40 3.41 4.55
C PHE A 80 1.62 3.16 3.06
N ALA A 81 0.84 2.27 2.44
CA ALA A 81 0.94 1.99 1.01
C ALA A 81 0.71 3.26 0.18
N LEU A 82 -0.26 4.09 0.58
CA LEU A 82 -0.51 5.39 -0.04
C LEU A 82 0.71 6.33 0.08
N ALA A 83 1.29 6.44 1.27
CA ALA A 83 2.47 7.27 1.50
C ALA A 83 3.68 6.79 0.67
N VAL A 84 3.87 5.48 0.53
CA VAL A 84 4.91 4.92 -0.36
C VAL A 84 4.62 5.28 -1.82
N CYS A 85 3.37 5.20 -2.29
CA CYS A 85 2.99 5.65 -3.64
C CYS A 85 3.29 7.15 -3.84
N CYS A 86 3.00 8.01 -2.87
CA CYS A 86 3.30 9.44 -2.94
C CYS A 86 4.80 9.77 -2.98
N ARG A 87 5.66 8.87 -2.48
CA ARG A 87 7.12 9.03 -2.48
C ARG A 87 7.80 8.49 -3.74
N GLN A 88 7.06 7.83 -4.62
CA GLN A 88 7.64 7.27 -5.84
C GLN A 88 8.23 8.38 -6.72
N MET A 89 9.50 8.20 -7.09
CA MET A 89 10.21 9.11 -8.00
C MET A 89 10.16 8.64 -9.45
N LYS A 90 9.76 7.39 -9.69
CA LYS A 90 9.79 6.75 -11.02
C LYS A 90 8.55 7.05 -11.85
N SER A 91 7.37 7.14 -11.20
CA SER A 91 6.11 7.50 -11.86
C SER A 91 5.52 8.75 -11.23
N GLU A 92 5.58 9.85 -11.97
CA GLU A 92 4.91 11.09 -11.58
C GLU A 92 3.38 10.95 -11.63
N SER A 93 2.85 10.16 -12.56
CA SER A 93 1.42 9.89 -12.68
C SER A 93 0.88 9.16 -11.45
N LEU A 94 1.61 8.15 -10.94
CA LEU A 94 1.26 7.46 -9.71
C LEU A 94 1.25 8.41 -8.52
N ARG A 95 2.27 9.28 -8.41
CA ARG A 95 2.37 10.26 -7.33
C ARG A 95 1.17 11.21 -7.30
N HIS A 96 0.79 11.77 -8.45
CA HIS A 96 -0.37 12.66 -8.53
C HIS A 96 -1.68 11.93 -8.19
N ALA A 97 -1.86 10.71 -8.70
CA ALA A 97 -3.02 9.88 -8.39
C ALA A 97 -3.09 9.55 -6.89
N ALA A 98 -1.95 9.28 -6.25
CA ALA A 98 -1.88 9.01 -4.81
C ALA A 98 -2.27 10.23 -3.97
N TYR A 99 -1.82 11.43 -4.32
CA TYR A 99 -2.24 12.65 -3.62
C TYR A 99 -3.73 12.96 -3.81
N ALA A 100 -4.30 12.67 -4.99
CA ALA A 100 -5.71 12.93 -5.28
C ALA A 100 -6.67 12.12 -4.41
N ILE A 101 -6.29 10.90 -4.00
CA ILE A 101 -7.15 9.99 -3.21
C ILE A 101 -6.92 10.10 -1.70
N LEU A 102 -6.00 10.96 -1.28
CA LEU A 102 -5.62 11.11 0.12
C LEU A 102 -6.79 11.51 1.00
N ASN A 103 -7.65 12.40 0.50
CA ASN A 103 -8.88 12.82 1.19
C ASN A 103 -9.88 11.68 1.43
N LYS A 104 -9.88 10.65 0.58
CA LYS A 104 -10.77 9.49 0.65
C LYS A 104 -10.28 8.47 1.67
N ILE A 105 -8.97 8.25 1.74
CA ILE A 105 -8.38 7.23 2.63
C ILE A 105 -8.12 7.80 4.03
N CYS A 106 -7.57 9.02 4.12
CA CYS A 106 -7.21 9.64 5.39
C CYS A 106 -8.37 10.49 5.96
N VAL A 107 -9.52 9.85 6.20
CA VAL A 107 -10.72 10.54 6.71
C VAL A 107 -10.55 11.02 8.16
N LEU A 108 -9.88 10.21 8.99
CA LEU A 108 -9.66 10.54 10.39
C LEU A 108 -8.34 11.31 10.57
N PRO A 109 -8.27 12.29 11.50
CA PRO A 109 -7.05 13.05 11.77
C PRO A 109 -5.83 12.16 12.09
N GLN A 110 -6.04 11.06 12.80
CA GLN A 110 -5.00 10.09 13.12
C GLN A 110 -4.35 9.47 11.87
N HIS A 111 -5.13 9.17 10.83
CA HIS A 111 -4.63 8.61 9.58
C HIS A 111 -3.83 9.66 8.80
N PHE A 112 -4.26 10.92 8.82
CA PHE A 112 -3.51 12.02 8.23
C PHE A 112 -2.17 12.27 8.95
N ILE A 113 -2.17 12.28 10.28
CA ILE A 113 -0.93 12.44 11.07
C ILE A 113 0.03 11.27 10.78
N LEU A 114 -0.48 10.05 10.71
CA LEU A 114 0.31 8.87 10.36
C LEU A 114 0.88 8.97 8.94
N PHE A 115 0.07 9.40 7.97
CA PHE A 115 0.51 9.65 6.59
C PHE A 115 1.70 10.61 6.57
N ILE A 116 1.58 11.77 7.23
CA ILE A 116 2.66 12.78 7.29
C ILE A 116 3.90 12.21 7.97
N LYS A 117 3.74 11.46 9.06
CA LYS A 117 4.86 10.81 9.74
C LYS A 117 5.63 9.87 8.80
N ILE A 118 4.92 9.01 8.06
CA ILE A 118 5.53 8.05 7.12
C ILE A 118 6.16 8.78 5.92
N LEU A 119 5.53 9.85 5.44
CA LEU A 119 6.03 10.65 4.33
C LEU A 119 7.37 11.33 4.67
N LEU A 120 7.52 11.82 5.91
CA LEU A 120 8.72 12.52 6.39
C LEU A 120 9.84 11.58 6.87
N LEU A 121 9.53 10.33 7.17
CA LEU A 121 10.51 9.32 7.59
C LEU A 121 11.39 8.95 6.38
N LYS A 122 12.63 9.43 6.35
CA LYS A 122 13.60 9.14 5.28
C LYS A 122 13.92 7.66 5.21
#